data_AF-A0A6P2CU06-F1
#
_entry.id   AF-A0A6P2CU06-F1
#
_cell.length_a   1.000
_cell.length_b   1.000
_cell.length_c   1.000
_cell.angle_alpha   90.00
_cell.angle_beta   90.00
_cell.angle_gamma   90.00
#
_symmetry.space_group_name_H-M   'P 1'
#
loop_
_entity.id
_entity.type
_entity.pdbx_description
1 polymer ?
#
loop_
_entity_poly.entity_id
_entity_poly.type
_entity_poly.pdbx_seq_one_letter_code
_entity_poly.pdbx_strand_id
1 'polypeptide(L)'
;MKNKENTINYKEIGIFILVLLAIIFVLLKVVPTNFRYGILIALGISMIVIPLTKKTIIDRDERNYQIDLQAKAFAFNILEVVFGFLLLSFSIMHVSFVALVLTLTAYLIIKMVNLLAFSYYHKNN
;
A
#
# COMPACT_ATOMS: atom_id res chain seq x y z
N MET A 1 -11.56 20.83 28.73
CA MET A 1 -10.90 19.67 28.09
C MET A 1 -11.89 19.03 27.14
N LYS A 2 -11.75 19.30 25.83
CA LYS A 2 -12.68 18.79 24.81
C LYS A 2 -12.34 17.33 24.55
N ASN A 3 -13.29 16.44 24.84
CA ASN A 3 -13.21 15.01 24.59
C ASN A 3 -13.02 14.80 23.07
N LYS A 4 -11.77 14.64 22.62
CA LYS A 4 -11.41 14.44 21.21
C LYS A 4 -11.72 12.97 20.92
N GLU A 5 -12.96 12.69 20.50
CA GLU A 5 -13.42 11.35 20.13
C GLU A 5 -12.37 10.65 19.26
N ASN A 6 -11.94 9.47 19.72
CA ASN A 6 -11.04 8.58 19.02
C ASN A 6 -11.71 8.06 17.74
N THR A 7 -11.70 8.82 16.65
CA THR A 7 -12.15 8.29 15.36
C THR A 7 -11.01 7.52 14.73
N ILE A 8 -10.69 6.34 15.30
CA ILE A 8 -9.88 5.34 14.60
C ILE A 8 -10.55 5.14 13.22
N ASN A 9 -9.77 5.14 12.13
CA ASN A 9 -10.34 4.97 10.80
C ASN A 9 -10.70 3.48 10.56
N TYR A 10 -11.77 3.04 11.23
CA TYR A 10 -12.27 1.66 11.20
C TYR A 10 -12.58 1.17 9.78
N LYS A 11 -12.86 2.10 8.85
CA LYS A 11 -13.09 1.79 7.43
C LYS A 11 -11.82 1.27 6.76
N GLU A 12 -10.68 1.93 6.95
CA GLU A 12 -9.41 1.52 6.34
C GLU A 12 -8.85 0.25 6.99
N ILE A 13 -9.01 0.11 8.31
CA ILE A 13 -8.66 -1.13 9.04
C ILE A 13 -9.54 -2.29 8.54
N GLY A 14 -10.84 -2.05 8.34
CA GLY A 14 -11.75 -3.04 7.78
C GLY A 14 -11.35 -3.49 6.37
N ILE A 15 -10.97 -2.54 5.49
CA ILE A 15 -10.45 -2.84 4.16
C ILE A 15 -9.18 -3.70 4.25
N PHE A 16 -8.26 -3.36 5.15
CA PHE A 16 -7.03 -4.13 5.35
C PHE A 16 -7.30 -5.58 5.76
N ILE A 17 -8.20 -5.80 6.74
CA ILE A 17 -8.59 -7.14 7.19
C ILE A 17 -9.22 -7.92 6.03
N LEU A 18 -10.07 -7.28 5.23
CA LEU A 18 -10.74 -7.90 4.10
C LEU A 18 -9.75 -8.31 3.00
N VAL A 19 -8.74 -7.47 2.73
CA VAL A 19 -7.63 -7.82 1.81
C VAL A 19 -6.82 -9.00 2.35
N LEU A 20 -6.54 -9.05 3.65
CA LEU A 20 -5.84 -10.16 4.28
C LEU A 20 -6.62 -11.48 4.14
N LEU A 21 -7.94 -11.41 4.33
CA LEU A 21 -8.86 -12.54 4.15
C LEU A 21 -8.90 -13.02 2.69
N ALA A 22 -8.89 -12.08 1.73
CA ALA A 22 -8.81 -12.41 0.32
C ALA A 22 -7.49 -13.14 -0.03
N ILE A 23 -6.36 -12.69 0.53
CA ILE A 23 -5.06 -13.36 0.36
C ILE A 23 -5.11 -14.81 0.88
N ILE A 24 -5.76 -15.06 2.01
CA ILE A 24 -5.96 -16.41 2.58
C ILE A 24 -6.80 -17.27 1.63
N PHE A 25 -7.89 -16.76 1.08
CA PHE A 25 -8.72 -17.49 0.10
C PHE A 25 -7.94 -17.88 -1.16
N VAL A 26 -7.06 -17.01 -1.64
CA VAL A 26 -6.21 -17.28 -2.80
C VAL A 26 -5.13 -18.34 -2.47
N LEU A 27 -4.59 -18.34 -1.25
CA LEU A 27 -3.65 -19.35 -0.75
C LEU A 27 -4.28 -20.74 -0.58
N LEU A 28 -5.55 -20.82 -0.17
CA LEU A 28 -6.32 -22.07 -0.01
C LEU A 28 -6.62 -22.80 -1.34
N LYS A 29 -6.01 -22.35 -2.44
CA LYS A 29 -6.16 -22.86 -3.79
C LYS A 29 -7.58 -22.83 -4.36
N VAL A 30 -8.49 -22.06 -3.77
CA VAL A 30 -9.89 -21.93 -4.22
C VAL A 30 -9.99 -21.41 -5.66
N VAL A 31 -9.02 -20.59 -6.09
CA VAL A 31 -8.98 -19.96 -7.42
C VAL A 31 -8.09 -20.77 -8.38
N PRO A 32 -8.41 -20.93 -9.69
CA PRO A 32 -7.52 -21.58 -10.66
C PRO A 32 -6.16 -20.88 -10.81
N THR A 33 -5.08 -21.63 -11.05
CA THR A 33 -3.70 -21.10 -11.10
C THR A 33 -3.52 -19.93 -12.08
N ASN A 34 -4.01 -20.07 -13.31
CA ASN A 34 -3.90 -19.02 -14.34
C ASN A 34 -4.60 -17.72 -13.90
N PHE A 35 -5.72 -17.85 -13.20
CA PHE A 35 -6.49 -16.72 -12.71
C PHE A 35 -5.78 -15.98 -11.56
N ARG A 36 -5.04 -16.70 -10.72
CA ARG A 36 -4.24 -16.08 -9.63
C ARG A 36 -3.13 -15.19 -10.15
N TYR A 37 -2.38 -15.65 -11.16
CA TYR A 37 -1.33 -14.83 -11.78
C TYR A 37 -1.93 -13.62 -12.48
N GLY A 38 -3.08 -13.76 -13.15
CA GLY A 38 -3.80 -12.63 -13.76
C GLY A 38 -4.20 -11.54 -12.75
N ILE A 39 -4.73 -11.94 -11.58
CA ILE A 39 -5.07 -11.01 -10.49
C ILE A 39 -3.82 -10.26 -10.00
N LEU A 40 -2.70 -10.97 -9.79
CA LEU A 40 -1.46 -10.36 -9.32
C LEU A 40 -0.85 -9.39 -10.34
N ILE A 41 -0.92 -9.71 -11.63
CA ILE A 41 -0.48 -8.80 -12.70
C ILE A 41 -1.30 -7.51 -12.68
N ALA A 42 -2.64 -7.62 -12.58
CA ALA A 42 -3.52 -6.46 -12.51
C ALA A 42 -3.23 -5.59 -11.28
N LEU A 43 -3.00 -6.23 -10.12
CA LEU A 43 -2.60 -5.53 -8.89
C LEU A 43 -1.25 -4.82 -9.06
N GLY A 44 -0.24 -5.49 -9.61
CA GLY A 44 1.08 -4.90 -9.86
C GLY A 44 1.01 -3.67 -10.76
N ILE A 45 0.21 -3.73 -11.84
CA ILE A 45 -0.04 -2.58 -12.72
C ILE A 45 -0.71 -1.44 -11.97
N SER A 46 -1.74 -1.73 -11.15
CA SER A 46 -2.44 -0.70 -10.38
C SER A 46 -1.52 0.03 -9.40
N MET A 47 -0.59 -0.70 -8.76
CA MET A 47 0.41 -0.16 -7.84
C MET A 47 1.41 0.77 -8.52
N ILE A 48 1.66 0.58 -9.82
CA ILE A 48 2.52 1.47 -10.61
C ILE A 48 1.73 2.71 -11.05
N VAL A 49 0.51 2.54 -11.57
CA VAL A 49 -0.25 3.61 -12.21
C VAL A 49 -0.83 4.60 -11.19
N ILE A 50 -1.37 4.13 -10.06
CA ILE A 50 -2.05 4.99 -9.08
C ILE A 50 -1.11 6.07 -8.50
N PRO A 51 0.11 5.74 -8.02
CA PRO A 51 1.03 6.75 -7.48
C PRO A 51 1.51 7.74 -8.53
N LEU A 52 1.74 7.28 -9.77
CA LEU A 52 2.24 8.12 -10.87
C LEU A 52 1.20 9.12 -11.38
N THR A 53 -0.09 8.80 -11.25
CA THR A 53 -1.20 9.67 -11.70
C THR A 53 -1.71 10.60 -10.61
N LYS A 54 -1.28 10.43 -9.36
CA LYS A 54 -1.70 11.27 -8.23
C LYS A 54 -1.05 12.66 -8.33
N LYS A 55 -1.83 13.68 -8.70
CA LYS A 55 -1.37 15.08 -8.66
C LYS A 55 -1.03 15.50 -7.23
N THR A 56 0.21 15.89 -6.99
CA THR A 56 0.63 16.60 -5.77
C THR A 56 0.20 18.06 -5.88
N ILE A 57 -0.80 18.47 -5.11
CA ILE A 57 -1.14 19.89 -4.94
C ILE A 57 -0.09 20.45 -3.97
N ILE A 58 0.89 21.17 -4.51
CA ILE A 58 1.98 21.76 -3.73
C ILE A 58 1.56 23.18 -3.37
N ASP A 59 1.02 23.34 -2.15
CA ASP A 59 0.79 24.66 -1.58
C ASP A 59 2.09 25.18 -0.96
N ARG A 60 2.43 26.43 -1.25
CA ARG A 60 3.76 27.02 -0.99
C ARG A 60 3.73 27.90 0.25
N ASP A 61 4.17 27.39 1.41
CA ASP A 61 5.00 28.15 2.35
C ASP A 61 5.68 27.26 3.41
N GLU A 62 6.82 27.71 3.96
CA GLU A 62 7.73 27.07 4.95
C GLU A 62 8.82 26.10 4.40
N ARG A 63 9.89 26.67 3.83
CA ARG A 63 10.69 26.07 2.74
C ARG A 63 11.76 24.99 3.06
N ASN A 64 12.18 24.71 4.29
CA ASN A 64 13.20 23.66 4.52
C ASN A 64 12.64 22.38 5.13
N TYR A 65 11.78 22.51 6.14
CA TYR A 65 11.12 21.36 6.78
C TYR A 65 10.14 20.67 5.83
N GLN A 66 9.42 21.45 5.03
CA GLN A 66 8.49 20.90 4.02
C GLN A 66 9.22 20.16 2.89
N ILE A 67 10.44 20.54 2.52
CA ILE A 67 11.21 19.84 1.48
C ILE A 67 11.65 18.45 1.95
N ASP A 68 12.15 18.32 3.18
CA ASP A 68 12.53 17.01 3.74
C ASP A 68 11.31 16.08 3.89
N LEU A 69 10.19 16.61 4.38
CA LEU A 69 8.91 15.88 4.45
C LEU A 69 8.40 15.48 3.07
N GLN A 70 8.46 16.38 2.07
CA GLN A 70 8.08 16.08 0.70
C GLN A 70 9.00 15.05 0.05
N ALA A 71 10.30 15.10 0.30
CA ALA A 71 11.27 14.11 -0.19
C ALA A 71 11.00 12.73 0.42
N LYS A 72 10.71 12.65 1.72
CA LYS A 72 10.30 11.40 2.40
C LYS A 72 8.98 10.87 1.85
N ALA A 73 7.98 11.74 1.64
CA ALA A 73 6.69 11.36 1.06
C ALA A 73 6.84 10.89 -0.40
N PHE A 74 7.72 11.51 -1.18
CA PHE A 74 8.01 11.12 -2.55
C PHE A 74 8.75 9.78 -2.60
N ALA A 75 9.77 9.57 -1.76
CA ALA A 75 10.45 8.28 -1.63
C ALA A 75 9.47 7.17 -1.23
N PHE A 76 8.52 7.47 -0.33
CA PHE A 76 7.46 6.55 0.05
C PHE A 76 6.48 6.24 -1.10
N ASN A 77 6.13 7.23 -1.93
CA ASN A 77 5.31 6.99 -3.13
C ASN A 77 6.08 6.14 -4.17
N ILE A 78 7.38 6.35 -4.33
CA ILE A 78 8.22 5.50 -5.20
C ILE A 78 8.30 4.07 -4.68
N LEU A 79 8.32 3.85 -3.36
CA LEU A 79 8.34 2.52 -2.76
C LEU A 79 7.16 1.67 -3.26
N GLU A 80 5.97 2.26 -3.37
CA GLU A 80 4.78 1.60 -3.91
C GLU A 80 4.94 1.19 -5.37
N VAL A 81 5.54 2.06 -6.19
CA VAL A 81 5.86 1.76 -7.60
C VAL A 81 6.89 0.64 -7.71
N VAL A 82 7.92 0.65 -6.86
CA VAL A 82 8.97 -0.40 -6.84
C VAL A 82 8.38 -1.75 -6.47
N PHE A 83 7.52 -1.81 -5.45
CA PHE A 83 6.81 -3.04 -5.10
C PHE A 83 5.88 -3.50 -6.22
N GLY A 84 5.22 -2.58 -6.93
CA GLY A 84 4.43 -2.88 -8.12
C GLY A 84 5.26 -3.54 -9.23
N PHE A 85 6.44 -3.01 -9.53
CA PHE A 85 7.37 -3.63 -10.50
C PHE A 85 7.84 -5.01 -10.06
N LEU A 86 8.22 -5.18 -8.79
CA LEU A 86 8.60 -6.49 -8.23
C LEU A 86 7.48 -7.52 -8.38
N LEU A 87 6.25 -7.15 -7.99
CA LEU A 87 5.09 -8.02 -8.10
C LEU A 87 4.78 -8.38 -9.57
N LEU A 88 4.87 -7.40 -10.46
CA LEU A 88 4.63 -7.58 -11.90
C LEU A 88 5.68 -8.51 -12.52
N SER A 89 6.97 -8.22 -12.32
CA SER A 89 8.08 -9.02 -12.83
C SER A 89 8.02 -10.46 -12.33
N PHE A 90 7.80 -10.67 -11.02
CA PHE A 90 7.69 -12.01 -10.45
C PHE A 90 6.47 -12.78 -10.98
N SER A 91 5.36 -12.08 -11.24
CA SER A 91 4.16 -12.71 -11.78
C SER A 91 4.36 -13.16 -13.21
N ILE A 92 5.02 -12.34 -14.05
CA ILE A 92 5.37 -12.67 -15.44
C ILE A 92 6.40 -13.81 -15.50
N MET A 93 7.38 -13.82 -14.59
CA MET A 93 8.39 -14.87 -14.49
C MET A 93 7.85 -16.18 -13.89
N HIS A 94 6.55 -16.27 -13.58
CA HIS A 94 5.93 -17.42 -12.93
C HIS A 94 6.69 -17.89 -11.67
N VAL A 95 7.23 -16.93 -10.91
CA VAL A 95 7.88 -17.21 -9.62
C VAL A 95 6.85 -17.88 -8.69
N SER A 96 7.35 -18.60 -7.68
CA SER A 96 6.51 -19.30 -6.72
C SER A 96 5.42 -18.38 -6.16
N PHE A 97 4.18 -18.87 -6.17
CA PHE A 97 3.02 -18.08 -5.72
C PHE A 97 3.18 -17.61 -4.27
N VAL A 98 3.87 -18.40 -3.44
CA VAL A 98 4.21 -18.05 -2.07
C VAL A 98 5.08 -16.79 -2.01
N ALA A 99 6.11 -16.69 -2.86
CA ALA A 99 6.96 -15.49 -2.92
C ALA A 99 6.17 -14.24 -3.33
N LEU A 100 5.25 -14.39 -4.29
CA LEU A 100 4.36 -13.30 -4.72
C LEU A 100 3.47 -12.79 -3.58
N VAL A 101 2.86 -13.71 -2.82
CA VAL A 101 2.04 -13.37 -1.66
C VAL A 101 2.87 -12.72 -0.56
N LEU A 102 4.09 -13.20 -0.31
CA LEU A 102 5.02 -12.59 0.65
C LEU A 102 5.38 -11.15 0.25
N THR A 103 5.69 -10.90 -1.03
CA THR A 103 5.95 -9.54 -1.55
C THR A 103 4.75 -8.62 -1.34
N LEU A 104 3.54 -9.08 -1.68
CA LEU A 104 2.32 -8.31 -1.47
C LEU A 104 2.06 -8.03 0.03
N THR A 105 2.28 -9.04 0.88
CA THR A 105 2.08 -8.93 2.32
C THR A 105 3.06 -7.94 2.94
N ALA A 106 4.34 -7.97 2.54
CA ALA A 106 5.35 -7.01 2.98
C ALA A 106 4.95 -5.56 2.63
N TYR A 107 4.48 -5.33 1.41
CA TYR A 107 3.95 -4.03 1.00
C TYR A 107 2.75 -3.59 1.88
N LEU A 108 1.81 -4.50 2.14
CA LEU A 108 0.63 -4.22 2.96
C LEU A 108 1.02 -3.84 4.40
N ILE A 109 2.01 -4.53 4.99
CA ILE A 109 2.54 -4.18 6.31
C ILE A 109 3.07 -2.74 6.31
N ILE A 110 3.86 -2.37 5.31
CA ILE A 110 4.42 -1.01 5.20
C ILE A 110 3.30 0.03 5.10
N LYS A 111 2.28 -0.22 4.28
CA LYS A 111 1.10 0.67 4.17
C LYS A 111 0.35 0.79 5.49
N MET A 112 0.18 -0.31 6.21
CA MET A 112 -0.50 -0.31 7.51
C MET A 112 0.27 0.48 8.55
N VAL A 113 1.59 0.29 8.65
CA VAL A 113 2.45 1.05 9.56
C VAL A 113 2.38 2.54 9.23
N ASN A 114 2.43 2.92 7.95
CA ASN A 114 2.27 4.30 7.53
C ASN A 114 0.91 4.88 7.93
N LEU A 115 -0.18 4.11 7.78
CA LEU A 115 -1.51 4.53 8.19
C LEU A 115 -1.61 4.76 9.70
N LEU A 116 -1.09 3.83 10.49
CA LEU A 116 -1.07 3.93 11.95
C LEU A 116 -0.22 5.11 12.42
N ALA A 117 0.96 5.30 11.82
CA ALA A 117 1.82 6.44 12.09
C ALA A 117 1.10 7.76 11.75
N PHE A 118 0.49 7.85 10.57
CA PHE A 118 -0.28 9.02 10.15
C PHE A 118 -1.42 9.31 11.13
N SER A 119 -2.21 8.30 11.51
CA SER A 119 -3.29 8.45 12.48
C SER A 119 -2.79 8.91 13.86
N TYR A 120 -1.62 8.46 14.30
CA TYR A 120 -1.04 8.83 15.58
C TYR A 120 -0.53 10.27 15.59
N TYR A 121 0.28 10.65 14.60
CA TYR A 121 0.88 11.99 14.53
C TYR A 121 -0.13 13.07 14.17
N HIS A 122 -1.14 12.76 13.36
CA HIS A 122 -2.22 13.72 13.05
C HIS A 122 -3.19 13.92 14.23
N LYS A 123 -3.24 12.97 15.18
CA LYS A 123 -4.05 13.10 16.40
C LYS A 123 -3.38 13.99 17.46
N ASN A 124 -2.04 13.94 17.52
CA ASN A 124 -1.21 14.60 18.53
C ASN A 124 -0.71 16.00 18.14
N ASN A 125 -0.85 16.41 16.88
CA ASN A 125 -0.84 17.83 16.47
C ASN A 125 -2.27 18.41 16.46
#